data_AF-A0A960FFG7-F1
#
_entry.id   AF-A0A960FFG7-F1
#
_cell.length_a   1.000
_cell.length_b   1.000
_cell.length_c   1.000
_cell.angle_alpha   90.00
_cell.angle_beta   90.00
_cell.angle_gamma   90.00
#
_symmetry.space_group_name_H-M   'P 1'
#
loop_
_entity.id
_entity.type
_entity.pdbx_description
1 polymer ?
#
loop_
_entity_poly.entity_id
_entity_poly.type
_entity_poly.pdbx_seq_one_letter_code
_entity_poly.pdbx_strand_id
1 'polypeptide(L)'
;MPEEFEGDLAGAVFWGADMKGATFRDVDLTGTRISHAWLVDVEVDALVDRLVVNGVDVTAYVNERDPWYPLRTMLTPPDVAGVLATWEALEQVWAPVIARVEAMAESTQRRSVDGEWSCAVRDGVYTVLEEEFWHHRYAVRDLAIIERGGAR
;
A
#
# COMPACT_ATOMS: atom_id res chain seq x y z
N MET A 1 1.93 -17.26 21.91
CA MET A 1 2.36 -16.00 21.28
C MET A 1 3.04 -16.38 19.99
N PRO A 2 2.69 -15.78 18.84
CA PRO A 2 3.45 -15.97 17.61
C PRO A 2 4.90 -15.51 17.82
N GLU A 3 5.84 -16.20 17.19
CA GLU A 3 7.24 -15.78 17.11
C GLU A 3 7.42 -14.97 15.83
N GLU A 4 8.01 -13.78 15.95
CA GLU A 4 8.33 -12.92 14.81
C GLU A 4 9.77 -13.19 14.35
N PHE A 5 9.95 -13.22 13.03
CA PHE A 5 11.26 -13.42 12.40
C PHE A 5 11.59 -12.19 11.57
N GLU A 6 12.76 -11.58 11.82
CA GLU A 6 13.24 -10.39 11.10
C GLU A 6 14.62 -10.65 10.48
N GLY A 7 14.98 -9.85 9.46
CA GLY A 7 16.26 -9.89 8.77
C GLY A 7 16.15 -10.16 7.26
N ASP A 8 17.29 -10.22 6.58
CA ASP A 8 17.35 -10.58 5.16
C ASP A 8 17.24 -12.10 4.98
N LEU A 9 16.11 -12.53 4.41
CA LEU A 9 15.82 -13.92 4.08
C LEU A 9 15.86 -14.18 2.57
N ALA A 10 16.47 -13.27 1.78
CA ALA A 10 16.59 -13.45 0.34
C ALA A 10 17.34 -14.76 0.01
N GLY A 11 16.75 -15.56 -0.87
CA GLY A 11 17.28 -16.87 -1.27
C GLY A 11 17.12 -17.99 -0.24
N ALA A 12 16.46 -17.73 0.91
CA ALA A 12 16.14 -18.78 1.87
C ALA A 12 15.22 -19.85 1.25
N VAL A 13 15.45 -21.11 1.64
CA VAL A 13 14.62 -22.25 1.23
C VAL A 13 13.95 -22.85 2.46
N PHE A 14 12.63 -22.74 2.52
CA PHE A 14 11.81 -23.37 3.56
C PHE A 14 11.35 -24.74 3.07
N TRP A 15 11.94 -25.82 3.58
CA TRP A 15 11.63 -27.19 3.16
C TRP A 15 10.99 -28.00 4.27
N GLY A 16 9.76 -28.49 4.04
CA GLY A 16 9.01 -29.28 5.03
C GLY A 16 8.54 -28.48 6.26
N ALA A 17 8.64 -27.14 6.21
CA ALA A 17 8.16 -26.26 7.27
C ALA A 17 6.62 -26.23 7.30
N ASP A 18 6.04 -26.37 8.49
CA ASP A 18 4.61 -26.12 8.69
C ASP A 18 4.39 -24.62 8.91
N MET A 19 3.80 -23.96 7.91
CA MET A 19 3.52 -22.52 7.91
C MET A 19 2.02 -22.24 8.09
N LYS A 20 1.21 -23.21 8.56
CA LYS A 20 -0.23 -22.99 8.78
C LYS A 20 -0.45 -21.86 9.78
N GLY A 21 -1.31 -20.91 9.39
CA GLY A 21 -1.62 -19.75 10.23
C GLY A 21 -0.48 -18.73 10.36
N ALA A 22 0.58 -18.85 9.55
CA ALA A 22 1.63 -17.84 9.50
C ALA A 22 1.11 -16.54 8.86
N THR A 23 1.50 -15.41 9.44
CA THR A 23 1.21 -14.06 8.91
C THR A 23 2.46 -13.51 8.26
N PHE A 24 2.32 -13.01 7.03
CA PHE A 24 3.37 -12.34 6.28
C PHE A 24 3.05 -10.85 6.24
N ARG A 25 3.56 -10.08 7.21
CA ARG A 25 3.33 -8.64 7.34
C ARG A 25 4.59 -7.87 6.92
N ASP A 26 4.43 -6.85 6.09
CA ASP A 26 5.50 -5.97 5.61
C ASP A 26 6.68 -6.72 4.96
N VAL A 27 6.38 -7.83 4.25
CA VAL A 27 7.39 -8.64 3.58
C VAL A 27 7.49 -8.31 2.09
N ASP A 28 8.70 -8.37 1.54
CA ASP A 28 8.92 -8.39 0.09
C ASP A 28 8.99 -9.84 -0.40
N LEU A 29 8.00 -10.26 -1.19
CA LEU A 29 7.94 -11.59 -1.80
C LEU A 29 8.33 -11.58 -3.29
N THR A 30 8.93 -10.49 -3.78
CA THR A 30 9.35 -10.35 -5.19
C THR A 30 10.21 -11.54 -5.62
N GLY A 31 9.82 -12.19 -6.72
CA GLY A 31 10.54 -13.34 -7.26
C GLY A 31 10.40 -14.65 -6.47
N THR A 32 9.63 -14.69 -5.39
CA THR A 32 9.42 -15.91 -4.59
C THR A 32 8.69 -16.98 -5.39
N ARG A 33 9.10 -18.25 -5.23
CA ARG A 33 8.45 -19.40 -5.84
C ARG A 33 7.91 -20.34 -4.77
N ILE A 34 6.59 -20.48 -4.73
CA ILE A 34 5.90 -21.44 -3.86
C ILE A 34 5.60 -22.70 -4.70
N SER A 35 6.15 -23.85 -4.32
CA SER A 35 5.93 -25.12 -5.03
C SER A 35 5.89 -26.29 -4.07
N HIS A 36 5.17 -27.36 -4.44
CA HIS A 36 4.91 -28.52 -3.56
C HIS A 36 4.34 -28.11 -2.19
N ALA A 37 3.48 -27.08 -2.17
CA ALA A 37 2.88 -26.52 -0.95
C ALA A 37 1.36 -26.65 -0.96
N TRP A 38 0.75 -26.57 0.21
CA TRP A 38 -0.69 -26.43 0.36
C TRP A 38 -1.05 -24.95 0.51
N LEU A 39 -1.78 -24.41 -0.46
CA LEU A 39 -2.38 -23.08 -0.41
C LEU A 39 -3.90 -23.24 -0.26
N VAL A 40 -4.33 -23.56 0.96
CA VAL A 40 -5.75 -23.74 1.34
C VAL A 40 -6.11 -22.62 2.30
N ASP A 41 -7.20 -21.90 2.02
CA ASP A 41 -7.65 -20.75 2.79
C ASP A 41 -6.56 -19.66 2.93
N VAL A 42 -5.92 -19.31 1.82
CA VAL A 42 -4.87 -18.27 1.75
C VAL A 42 -5.46 -16.96 1.27
N GLU A 43 -5.21 -15.91 2.03
CA GLU A 43 -5.53 -14.53 1.67
C GLU A 43 -4.25 -13.78 1.30
N VAL A 44 -4.32 -12.99 0.23
CA VAL A 44 -3.21 -12.13 -0.23
C VAL A 44 -3.79 -10.74 -0.45
N ASP A 45 -3.53 -9.85 0.49
CA ASP A 45 -3.75 -8.41 0.34
C ASP A 45 -2.38 -7.72 0.27
N ALA A 46 -2.00 -7.33 -0.94
CA ALA A 46 -0.69 -6.76 -1.22
C ALA A 46 -0.71 -5.95 -2.53
N LEU A 47 0.40 -5.28 -2.83
CA LEU A 47 0.69 -4.83 -4.19
C LEU A 47 0.96 -6.05 -5.09
N VAL A 48 0.03 -6.35 -6.00
CA VAL A 48 0.13 -7.50 -6.91
C VAL A 48 0.37 -7.03 -8.34
N ASP A 49 1.60 -7.21 -8.84
CA ASP A 49 1.95 -6.96 -10.23
C ASP A 49 1.81 -8.24 -11.08
N ARG A 50 2.58 -9.30 -10.79
CA ARG A 50 2.47 -10.59 -11.48
C ARG A 50 2.19 -11.77 -10.54
N LEU A 51 0.96 -12.29 -10.58
CA LEU A 51 0.53 -13.43 -9.77
C LEU A 51 0.21 -14.64 -10.66
N VAL A 52 0.94 -15.74 -10.44
CA VAL A 52 0.76 -17.00 -11.17
C VAL A 52 0.31 -18.08 -10.20
N VAL A 53 -0.89 -18.62 -10.40
CA VAL A 53 -1.47 -19.71 -9.59
C VAL A 53 -1.57 -20.96 -10.45
N ASN A 54 -0.94 -22.05 -10.01
CA ASN A 54 -0.90 -23.32 -10.75
C ASN A 54 -0.41 -23.18 -12.21
N GLY A 55 0.51 -22.24 -12.46
CA GLY A 55 1.05 -21.96 -13.81
C GLY A 55 0.18 -21.04 -14.67
N VAL A 56 -0.98 -20.60 -14.17
CA VAL A 56 -1.87 -19.64 -14.85
C VAL A 56 -1.58 -18.24 -14.32
N ASP A 57 -1.30 -17.30 -15.21
CA ASP A 57 -1.22 -15.89 -14.86
C ASP A 57 -2.63 -15.33 -14.61
N VAL A 58 -2.91 -14.96 -13.36
CA VAL A 58 -4.23 -14.48 -12.91
C VAL A 58 -4.24 -12.99 -12.61
N THR A 59 -3.16 -12.26 -12.89
CA THR A 59 -3.03 -10.83 -12.57
C THR A 59 -4.21 -10.02 -13.08
N ALA A 60 -4.53 -10.14 -14.37
CA ALA A 60 -5.60 -9.35 -14.98
C ALA A 60 -6.96 -9.66 -14.32
N TYR A 61 -7.24 -10.93 -14.06
CA TYR A 61 -8.48 -11.36 -13.41
C TYR A 61 -8.67 -10.73 -12.02
N VAL A 62 -7.59 -10.69 -11.22
CA VAL A 62 -7.58 -10.07 -9.88
C VAL A 62 -7.77 -8.55 -10.00
N ASN A 63 -6.95 -7.89 -10.82
CA ASN A 63 -6.96 -6.44 -10.98
C ASN A 63 -8.29 -5.89 -11.52
N GLU A 64 -8.93 -6.59 -12.46
CA GLU A 64 -10.27 -6.24 -12.97
C GLU A 64 -11.37 -6.23 -11.88
N ARG A 65 -11.13 -6.90 -10.76
CA ARG A 65 -12.08 -7.07 -9.64
C ARG A 65 -11.62 -6.36 -8.36
N ASP A 66 -10.43 -5.77 -8.36
CA ASP A 66 -9.95 -4.95 -7.26
C ASP A 66 -10.67 -3.58 -7.32
N PRO A 67 -11.51 -3.24 -6.32
CA PRO A 67 -12.24 -1.98 -6.30
C PRO A 67 -11.31 -0.76 -6.24
N TRP A 68 -10.04 -0.94 -5.86
CA TRP A 68 -9.02 0.10 -5.76
C TRP A 68 -8.09 0.14 -6.97
N TYR A 69 -8.17 -0.84 -7.88
CA TYR A 69 -7.30 -0.92 -9.05
C TYR A 69 -7.30 0.35 -9.91
N PRO A 70 -8.45 1.02 -10.18
CA PRO A 70 -8.44 2.26 -10.94
C PRO A 70 -7.53 3.32 -10.31
N LEU A 71 -7.62 3.56 -9.00
CA LEU A 71 -6.74 4.51 -8.31
C LEU A 71 -5.28 4.05 -8.30
N ARG A 72 -5.01 2.76 -8.06
CA ARG A 72 -3.64 2.21 -8.05
C ARG A 72 -2.93 2.47 -9.39
N THR A 73 -3.62 2.31 -10.52
CA THR A 73 -3.04 2.57 -11.85
C THR A 73 -2.73 4.06 -12.11
N MET A 74 -3.34 4.97 -11.35
CA MET A 74 -3.13 6.41 -11.49
C MET A 74 -1.91 6.94 -10.72
N LEU A 75 -1.31 6.13 -9.84
CA LEU A 75 -0.21 6.57 -8.96
C LEU A 75 1.14 6.76 -9.66
N THR A 76 1.22 6.47 -10.97
CA THR A 76 2.40 6.74 -11.81
C THR A 76 2.01 7.55 -13.06
N PRO A 77 1.49 8.78 -12.88
CA PRO A 77 1.01 9.58 -14.01
C PRO A 77 2.18 10.01 -14.90
N PRO A 78 2.06 9.93 -16.24
CA PRO A 78 3.15 10.24 -17.16
C PRO A 78 3.38 11.75 -17.37
N ASP A 79 2.41 12.58 -16.97
CA ASP A 79 2.44 14.02 -17.17
C ASP A 79 1.65 14.77 -16.06
N VAL A 80 1.74 16.10 -16.10
CA VAL A 80 1.07 16.99 -15.12
C VAL A 80 -0.45 16.88 -15.17
N ALA A 81 -1.03 16.66 -16.35
CA ALA A 81 -2.48 16.50 -16.47
C ALA A 81 -2.94 15.22 -15.75
N GLY A 82 -2.16 14.14 -15.88
CA GLY A 82 -2.33 12.91 -15.13
C GLY A 82 -2.20 13.12 -13.63
N VAL A 83 -1.20 13.87 -13.16
CA VAL A 83 -1.05 14.20 -11.73
C VAL A 83 -2.32 14.89 -11.18
N LEU A 84 -2.85 15.88 -11.89
CA LEU A 84 -4.06 16.60 -11.47
C LEU A 84 -5.29 15.69 -11.46
N ALA A 85 -5.43 14.82 -12.47
CA ALA A 85 -6.52 13.84 -12.52
C ALA A 85 -6.42 12.81 -11.38
N THR A 86 -5.22 12.32 -11.08
CA THR A 86 -4.95 11.42 -9.94
C THR A 86 -5.32 12.08 -8.63
N TRP A 87 -4.93 13.35 -8.46
CA TRP A 87 -5.26 14.12 -7.26
C TRP A 87 -6.78 14.25 -7.07
N GLU A 88 -7.51 14.67 -8.11
CA GLU A 88 -8.96 14.79 -8.07
C GLU A 88 -9.64 13.45 -7.74
N ALA A 89 -9.20 12.35 -8.34
CA ALA A 89 -9.75 11.02 -8.08
C ALA A 89 -9.50 10.57 -6.62
N LEU A 90 -8.31 10.85 -6.08
CA LEU A 90 -8.00 10.58 -4.67
C LEU A 90 -8.91 11.39 -3.76
N GLU A 91 -9.05 12.70 -3.96
CA GLU A 91 -9.94 13.55 -3.16
C GLU A 91 -11.38 13.00 -3.14
N GLN A 92 -11.90 12.58 -4.30
CA GLN A 92 -13.25 12.01 -4.41
C GLN A 92 -13.45 10.73 -3.59
N VAL A 93 -12.44 9.85 -3.54
CA VAL A 93 -12.52 8.59 -2.79
C VAL A 93 -12.26 8.80 -1.30
N TRP A 94 -11.42 9.75 -0.92
CA TRP A 94 -11.13 10.06 0.49
C TRP A 94 -12.26 10.82 1.18
N ALA A 95 -12.96 11.71 0.48
CA ALA A 95 -14.03 12.53 1.05
C ALA A 95 -15.08 11.73 1.86
N PRO A 96 -15.70 10.64 1.35
CA PRO A 96 -16.66 9.85 2.13
C PRO A 96 -16.04 9.12 3.32
N VAL A 97 -14.75 8.76 3.25
CA VAL A 97 -14.03 8.10 4.36
C VAL A 97 -13.81 9.09 5.50
N ILE A 98 -13.30 10.28 5.20
CA ILE A 98 -13.07 11.35 6.19
C ILE A 98 -14.39 11.72 6.87
N ALA A 99 -15.46 11.96 6.10
CA ALA A 99 -16.77 12.28 6.65
C ALA A 99 -17.32 11.19 7.59
N ARG A 100 -17.06 9.92 7.26
CA ARG A 100 -17.45 8.78 8.12
C ARG A 100 -16.67 8.77 9.43
N VAL A 101 -15.35 9.02 9.38
CA VAL A 101 -14.49 9.05 10.57
C VAL A 101 -14.88 10.20 11.50
N GLU A 102 -15.18 11.38 10.94
CA GLU A 102 -15.63 12.56 11.71
C GLU A 102 -16.95 12.32 12.44
N ALA A 103 -17.84 11.50 11.87
CA ALA A 103 -19.12 11.14 12.50
C ALA A 103 -19.00 10.08 13.61
N MET A 104 -17.83 9.45 13.79
CA MET A 104 -17.62 8.41 14.80
C MET A 104 -17.22 8.98 16.17
N ALA A 105 -17.48 8.20 17.22
CA ALA A 105 -16.98 8.52 18.56
C ALA A 105 -15.44 8.50 18.60
N GLU A 106 -14.82 9.39 19.39
CA GLU A 106 -13.36 9.52 19.50
C GLU A 106 -12.66 8.22 19.94
N SER A 107 -13.33 7.41 20.76
CA SER A 107 -12.86 6.08 21.17
C SER A 107 -12.81 5.07 20.02
N THR A 108 -13.69 5.23 19.03
CA THR A 108 -13.73 4.40 17.82
C THR A 108 -12.69 4.88 16.82
N GLN A 109 -12.51 6.20 16.69
CA GLN A 109 -11.47 6.78 15.84
C GLN A 109 -10.09 6.23 16.23
N ARG A 110 -9.78 6.13 17.53
CA ARG A 110 -8.47 5.72 18.10
C ARG A 110 -8.27 4.22 18.32
N ARG A 111 -9.13 3.37 17.77
CA ARG A 111 -9.05 1.92 17.97
C ARG A 111 -8.10 1.29 16.95
N SER A 112 -7.12 0.51 17.42
CA SER A 112 -6.34 -0.43 16.59
C SER A 112 -7.16 -1.69 16.29
N VAL A 113 -7.00 -2.23 15.08
CA VAL A 113 -7.70 -3.42 14.56
C VAL A 113 -6.65 -4.34 13.92
N ASP A 114 -6.84 -5.65 14.02
CA ASP A 114 -6.04 -6.72 13.38
C ASP A 114 -4.52 -6.68 13.59
N GLY A 115 -4.09 -6.16 14.74
CA GLY A 115 -2.66 -6.12 15.10
C GLY A 115 -1.85 -5.11 14.28
N GLU A 116 -2.52 -4.30 13.46
CA GLU A 116 -1.91 -3.13 12.87
C GLU A 116 -1.52 -2.13 13.96
N TRP A 117 -0.54 -1.29 13.64
CA TRP A 117 -0.05 -0.23 14.53
C TRP A 117 -1.22 0.53 15.16
N SER A 118 -1.02 1.08 16.36
CA SER A 118 -1.97 1.98 17.01
C SER A 118 -2.05 3.30 16.24
N CYS A 119 -2.63 3.23 15.05
CA CYS A 119 -2.94 4.33 14.18
C CYS A 119 -4.46 4.38 14.20
N ALA A 120 -5.02 5.33 14.93
CA ALA A 120 -6.42 5.70 14.75
C ALA A 120 -6.69 5.84 13.23
N VAL A 121 -7.90 5.57 12.72
CA VAL A 121 -8.21 5.94 11.32
C VAL A 121 -7.90 7.43 11.07
N ARG A 122 -8.04 8.24 12.13
CA ARG A 122 -7.61 9.64 12.19
C ARG A 122 -6.09 9.84 12.08
N ASP A 123 -5.29 8.99 12.70
CA ASP A 123 -3.82 9.09 12.67
C ASP A 123 -3.31 8.68 11.27
N GLY A 124 -3.97 7.73 10.60
CA GLY A 124 -3.63 7.37 9.21
C GLY A 124 -3.91 8.51 8.24
N VAL A 125 -5.05 9.18 8.41
CA VAL A 125 -5.35 10.44 7.68
C VAL A 125 -4.31 11.52 8.02
N TYR A 126 -3.91 11.65 9.28
CA TYR A 126 -2.89 12.61 9.68
C TYR A 126 -1.54 12.35 9.01
N THR A 127 -1.07 11.09 8.96
CA THR A 127 0.18 10.72 8.28
C THR A 127 0.16 11.15 6.81
N VAL A 128 -0.95 10.89 6.09
CA VAL A 128 -1.07 11.34 4.70
C VAL A 128 -0.96 12.86 4.60
N LEU A 129 -1.68 13.60 5.44
CA LEU A 129 -1.64 15.08 5.44
C LEU A 129 -0.25 15.64 5.79
N GLU A 130 0.48 14.98 6.68
CA GLU A 130 1.81 15.38 7.09
C GLU A 130 2.85 15.15 5.98
N GLU A 131 2.78 14.00 5.30
CA GLU A 131 3.58 13.69 4.10
C GLU A 131 3.32 14.70 2.98
N GLU A 132 2.05 15.03 2.72
CA GLU A 132 1.66 16.05 1.72
C GLU A 132 2.29 17.41 2.03
N PHE A 133 2.26 17.84 3.30
CA PHE A 133 2.89 19.09 3.72
C PHE A 133 4.40 19.11 3.45
N TRP A 134 5.11 18.05 3.83
CA TRP A 134 6.56 17.98 3.64
C TRP A 134 6.94 17.91 2.16
N HIS A 135 6.26 17.09 1.37
CA HIS A 135 6.52 16.99 -0.06
C HIS A 135 6.20 18.30 -0.79
N HIS A 136 5.11 18.98 -0.45
CA HIS A 136 4.83 20.31 -0.98
C HIS A 136 5.96 21.31 -0.67
N ARG A 137 6.42 21.34 0.58
CA ARG A 137 7.53 22.20 1.01
C ARG A 137 8.81 21.91 0.21
N TYR A 138 9.15 20.63 -0.01
CA TYR A 138 10.32 20.26 -0.80
C TYR A 138 10.17 20.65 -2.27
N ALA A 139 9.01 20.40 -2.87
CA ALA A 139 8.74 20.76 -4.25
C ALA A 139 8.88 22.28 -4.49
N VAL A 140 8.29 23.11 -3.61
CA VAL A 140 8.41 24.58 -3.70
C VAL A 140 9.86 25.04 -3.52
N ARG A 141 10.59 24.45 -2.56
CA ARG A 141 12.01 24.75 -2.34
C ARG A 141 12.84 24.44 -3.59
N ASP A 142 12.65 23.26 -4.15
CA ASP A 142 13.47 22.76 -5.26
C ASP A 142 13.15 23.52 -6.55
N LEU A 143 11.88 23.84 -6.80
CA LEU A 143 11.47 24.72 -7.89
C LEU A 143 12.16 26.09 -7.80
N ALA A 144 12.17 26.71 -6.60
CA ALA A 144 12.85 27.98 -6.40
C ALA A 144 14.37 27.92 -6.65
N ILE A 145 15.02 26.77 -6.41
CA ILE A 145 16.43 26.55 -6.75
C ILE A 145 16.62 26.47 -8.26
N ILE A 146 15.76 25.72 -8.96
CA ILE A 146 15.81 25.57 -10.42
C ILE A 146 15.62 26.92 -11.12
N GLU A 147 14.61 27.70 -10.71
CA GLU A 147 14.33 29.02 -11.28
C GLU A 147 15.50 29.99 -11.10
N ARG A 148 16.21 29.92 -9.97
CA ARG A 148 17.44 30.71 -9.74
C ARG A 148 18.64 30.20 -10.56
N GLY A 149 18.70 28.89 -10.81
CA GLY A 149 19.78 28.24 -11.56
C GLY A 149 19.65 28.36 -13.07
N GLY A 150 18.42 28.46 -13.59
CA GLY A 150 18.12 28.66 -15.02
C GLY A 150 18.26 30.12 -15.51
N ALA A 151 18.58 31.06 -14.62
CA ALA A 151 18.83 32.46 -14.93
C ALA A 151 20.30 32.78 -15.29
N ARG A 152 21.04 31.82 -15.87
CA ARG A 152 22.42 32.02 -16.37
C ARG A 152 22.48 31.91 -17.88
#